data_AF-A0A850HZ15-F1
#
_entry.id   AF-A0A850HZ15-F1
#
_cell.length_a   1.000
_cell.length_b   1.000
_cell.length_c   1.000
_cell.angle_alpha   90.00
_cell.angle_beta   90.00
_cell.angle_gamma   90.00
#
_symmetry.space_group_name_H-M   'P 1'
#
loop_
_entity.id
_entity.type
_entity.pdbx_description
1 polymer ?
#
loop_
_entity_poly.entity_id
_entity_poly.type
_entity_poly.pdbx_seq_one_letter_code
_entity_poly.pdbx_strand_id
1 'polypeptide(L)'
;MKRTSLAGDSCPVARALDVFGDWWSLLIIRDASLGRRRFGEFQASLGLAKNILTTRLRTLVDRGILKMVPASDGSAYQEYLLTPKGHGIFPILVALRQWTEEFDEHPDEIATILVDRDKGKPVKKLALFSQDGRVLDAADTALKPRPPAKRARRVSA
;
A
#
# COMPACT_ATOMS: atom_id res chain seq x y z
N MET A 1 -1.59 -17.58 -16.13
CA MET A 1 -0.76 -18.19 -15.07
C MET A 1 -1.46 -17.99 -13.72
N LYS A 2 -1.78 -19.06 -13.00
CA LYS A 2 -2.46 -18.97 -11.70
C LYS A 2 -1.39 -18.64 -10.64
N ARG A 3 -1.53 -17.51 -9.93
CA ARG A 3 -0.57 -17.08 -8.91
C ARG A 3 -0.61 -18.05 -7.73
N THR A 4 0.56 -18.51 -7.27
CA THR A 4 0.68 -19.28 -6.01
C THR A 4 0.31 -18.39 -4.85
N SER A 5 -0.61 -18.84 -4.00
CA SER A 5 -1.01 -18.05 -2.83
C SER A 5 0.01 -18.18 -1.71
N LEU A 6 0.32 -17.06 -1.05
CA LEU A 6 1.24 -16.99 0.10
C LEU A 6 0.50 -16.67 1.40
N ALA A 7 -0.83 -16.76 1.44
CA ALA A 7 -1.64 -16.37 2.60
C ALA A 7 -1.29 -17.14 3.88
N GLY A 8 -0.85 -18.39 3.76
CA GLY A 8 -0.44 -19.26 4.88
C GLY A 8 1.04 -19.17 5.26
N ASP A 9 1.83 -18.33 4.60
CA ASP A 9 3.27 -18.26 4.84
C ASP A 9 3.59 -17.66 6.22
N SER A 10 4.59 -18.22 6.89
CA SER A 10 5.12 -17.68 8.15
C SER A 10 5.69 -16.25 7.95
N CYS A 11 6.25 -15.97 6.78
CA CYS A 11 6.84 -14.70 6.41
C CYS A 11 5.76 -13.62 6.20
N PRO A 12 5.77 -12.52 6.98
CA PRO A 12 4.80 -11.44 6.81
C PRO A 12 4.94 -10.71 5.46
N VAL A 13 6.17 -10.61 4.92
CA VAL A 13 6.41 -10.00 3.61
C VAL A 13 5.78 -10.83 2.49
N ALA A 14 5.94 -12.16 2.53
CA ALA A 14 5.30 -13.07 1.58
C ALA A 14 3.77 -12.92 1.59
N ARG A 15 3.16 -12.85 2.78
CA ARG A 15 1.73 -12.60 2.94
C ARG A 15 1.29 -11.23 2.40
N ALA A 16 2.08 -10.19 2.59
CA ALA A 16 1.80 -8.87 2.03
C ALA A 16 1.84 -8.89 0.48
N LEU A 17 2.80 -9.60 -0.10
CA LEU A 17 2.92 -9.76 -1.55
C LEU A 17 1.76 -10.56 -2.15
N ASP A 18 1.15 -11.49 -1.42
CA ASP A 18 -0.12 -12.12 -1.86
C ASP A 18 -1.23 -11.07 -2.01
N VAL A 19 -1.28 -10.09 -1.10
CA VAL A 19 -2.34 -9.09 -1.02
C VAL A 19 -2.24 -8.02 -2.11
N PHE A 20 -1.07 -7.42 -2.27
CA PHE A 20 -0.87 -6.27 -3.18
C PHE A 20 0.42 -6.34 -4.00
N GLY A 21 1.09 -7.51 -4.06
CA GLY A 21 2.37 -7.67 -4.74
C GLY A 21 2.25 -7.84 -6.26
N ASP A 22 1.19 -7.35 -6.90
CA ASP A 22 1.21 -7.09 -8.34
C ASP A 22 1.35 -5.58 -8.58
N TRP A 23 2.11 -5.18 -9.60
CA TRP A 23 2.44 -3.77 -9.80
C TRP A 23 1.20 -2.89 -10.01
N TRP A 24 0.13 -3.43 -10.63
CA TRP A 24 -1.10 -2.66 -10.87
C TRP A 24 -1.83 -2.33 -9.57
N SER A 25 -1.84 -3.25 -8.60
CA SER A 25 -2.40 -2.99 -7.28
C SER A 25 -1.74 -1.78 -6.62
N LEU A 26 -0.42 -1.68 -6.64
CA LEU A 26 0.31 -0.54 -6.06
C LEU A 26 0.01 0.78 -6.80
N LEU A 27 -0.09 0.76 -8.14
CA LEU A 27 -0.43 1.95 -8.92
C LEU A 27 -1.87 2.43 -8.68
N ILE A 28 -2.83 1.50 -8.51
CA ILE A 28 -4.21 1.83 -8.15
C ILE A 28 -4.25 2.44 -6.74
N ILE A 29 -3.52 1.86 -5.77
CA ILE A 29 -3.47 2.37 -4.40
C ILE A 29 -2.79 3.74 -4.34
N ARG A 30 -1.74 3.97 -5.15
CA ARG A 30 -1.11 5.29 -5.33
C ARG A 30 -2.13 6.32 -5.78
N ASP A 31 -2.86 6.00 -6.84
CA ASP A 31 -3.88 6.88 -7.41
C ASP A 31 -5.01 7.17 -6.40
N ALA A 32 -5.44 6.15 -5.66
CA ALA A 32 -6.44 6.31 -4.59
C ALA A 32 -5.92 7.20 -3.44
N SER A 33 -4.63 7.07 -3.09
CA SER A 33 -3.97 7.91 -2.08
C SER A 33 -3.86 9.38 -2.53
N LEU A 34 -3.80 9.62 -3.84
CA LEU A 34 -3.84 10.95 -4.46
C LEU A 34 -5.26 11.48 -4.67
N GLY A 35 -6.29 10.73 -4.24
CA GLY A 35 -7.67 11.18 -4.24
C GLY A 35 -8.50 10.72 -5.44
N ARG A 36 -7.98 9.88 -6.34
CA ARG A 36 -8.81 9.23 -7.37
C ARG A 36 -9.78 8.26 -6.72
N ARG A 37 -11.04 8.30 -7.10
CA ARG A 37 -12.13 7.52 -6.48
C ARG A 37 -12.98 6.78 -7.51
N ARG A 38 -13.01 7.21 -8.77
CA ARG A 38 -13.91 6.65 -9.78
C ARG A 38 -13.16 5.75 -10.75
N PHE A 39 -13.86 4.75 -11.29
CA PHE A 39 -13.31 3.83 -12.29
C PHE A 39 -12.68 4.56 -13.47
N GLY A 40 -13.37 5.58 -14.02
CA GLY A 40 -12.86 6.36 -15.14
C GLY A 40 -11.58 7.13 -14.84
N GLU A 41 -11.41 7.61 -13.60
CA GLU A 41 -10.19 8.31 -13.17
C GLU A 41 -8.99 7.36 -13.10
N PHE A 42 -9.19 6.16 -12.56
CA PHE A 42 -8.16 5.11 -12.57
C PHE A 42 -7.82 4.67 -14.00
N GLN A 43 -8.83 4.51 -14.85
CA GLN A 43 -8.64 4.09 -16.23
C GLN A 43 -7.83 5.14 -17.02
N ALA A 44 -8.21 6.41 -16.91
CA ALA A 44 -7.52 7.52 -17.59
C ALA A 44 -6.07 7.69 -17.11
N SER A 45 -5.84 7.50 -15.81
CA SER A 45 -4.51 7.64 -15.20
C SER A 45 -3.56 6.49 -15.54
N LEU A 46 -4.07 5.24 -15.57
CA LEU A 46 -3.23 4.04 -15.71
C LEU A 46 -3.17 3.50 -17.15
N GLY A 47 -4.04 3.95 -18.05
CA GLY A 47 -4.12 3.42 -19.43
C GLY A 47 -4.52 1.94 -19.51
N LEU A 48 -5.06 1.39 -18.43
CA LEU A 48 -5.41 -0.02 -18.32
C LEU A 48 -6.65 -0.38 -19.15
N ALA A 49 -6.63 -1.57 -19.76
CA ALA A 49 -7.83 -2.17 -20.33
C ALA A 49 -8.92 -2.36 -19.25
N LYS A 50 -10.17 -2.06 -19.59
CA LYS A 50 -11.30 -2.03 -18.62
C LYS A 50 -11.45 -3.34 -17.86
N ASN A 51 -11.34 -4.48 -18.54
CA ASN A 51 -11.45 -5.82 -17.94
C ASN A 51 -10.36 -6.09 -16.88
N ILE A 52 -9.13 -5.65 -17.15
CA ILE A 52 -8.01 -5.79 -16.21
C ILE A 52 -8.24 -4.88 -14.99
N LEU A 53 -8.60 -3.62 -15.22
CA LEU A 53 -8.88 -2.67 -14.14
C LEU A 53 -10.01 -3.15 -13.23
N THR A 54 -11.14 -3.62 -13.80
CA THR A 54 -12.25 -4.19 -13.04
C THR A 54 -11.80 -5.36 -12.17
N THR A 55 -10.99 -6.27 -12.73
CA THR A 55 -10.48 -7.43 -11.99
C THR A 55 -9.58 -7.01 -10.82
N ARG A 56 -8.74 -5.99 -11.01
CA ARG A 56 -7.83 -5.49 -9.98
C ARG A 56 -8.56 -4.73 -8.88
N LEU A 57 -9.48 -3.83 -9.24
CA LEU A 57 -10.32 -3.11 -8.27
C LEU A 57 -11.14 -4.09 -7.42
N ARG A 58 -11.77 -5.09 -8.04
CA ARG A 58 -12.49 -6.15 -7.30
C ARG A 58 -11.57 -6.88 -6.33
N THR A 59 -10.39 -7.32 -6.78
CA THR A 59 -9.40 -7.98 -5.91
C THR A 59 -9.02 -7.12 -4.70
N LEU A 60 -8.81 -5.82 -4.90
CA LEU A 60 -8.47 -4.89 -3.82
C LEU A 60 -9.64 -4.68 -2.85
N VAL A 61 -10.88 -4.70 -3.34
CA VAL A 61 -12.09 -4.66 -2.49
C VAL A 61 -12.21 -5.95 -1.68
N ASP A 62 -12.10 -7.12 -2.32
CA ASP A 62 -12.19 -8.43 -1.68
C ASP A 62 -11.12 -8.61 -0.58
N ARG A 63 -9.93 -8.03 -0.79
CA ARG A 63 -8.83 -8.04 0.19
C ARG A 63 -8.96 -6.96 1.26
N GLY A 64 -10.02 -6.15 1.23
CA GLY A 64 -10.29 -5.07 2.17
C GLY A 64 -9.28 -3.93 2.11
N ILE A 65 -8.62 -3.73 0.97
CA ILE A 65 -7.74 -2.58 0.72
C ILE A 65 -8.56 -1.36 0.29
N LEU A 66 -9.53 -1.60 -0.58
CA LEU A 66 -10.54 -0.63 -0.99
C LEU A 66 -11.90 -1.05 -0.44
N LYS A 67 -12.82 -0.09 -0.37
CA LYS A 67 -14.25 -0.32 -0.21
C LYS A 67 -14.99 0.44 -1.30
N MET A 68 -16.09 -0.14 -1.80
CA MET A 68 -17.02 0.57 -2.68
C MET A 68 -18.08 1.26 -1.82
N VAL A 69 -18.33 2.53 -2.13
CA VAL A 69 -19.37 3.34 -1.50
C VAL A 69 -20.18 4.06 -2.58
N PRO A 70 -21.45 4.43 -2.32
CA PRO A 70 -22.19 5.32 -3.20
C PRO A 70 -21.41 6.61 -3.44
N ALA A 71 -21.49 7.14 -4.66
CA ALA A 71 -20.83 8.39 -5.00
C ALA A 71 -21.33 9.55 -4.14
N SER A 72 -20.41 10.43 -3.76
CA SER A 72 -20.69 11.55 -2.85
C SER A 72 -21.54 12.65 -3.52
N ASP A 73 -21.68 12.62 -4.84
CA ASP A 73 -22.45 13.57 -5.66
C ASP A 73 -23.94 13.20 -5.81
N GLY A 74 -24.40 12.14 -5.14
CA GLY A 74 -25.79 11.68 -5.19
C GLY A 74 -26.15 10.93 -6.48
N SER A 75 -25.18 10.66 -7.36
CA SER A 75 -25.39 9.84 -8.53
C SER A 75 -25.49 8.35 -8.19
N ALA A 76 -25.97 7.53 -9.14
CA ALA A 76 -25.97 6.07 -9.02
C ALA A 76 -24.57 5.44 -9.14
N TYR A 77 -23.51 6.23 -9.31
CA TYR A 77 -22.15 5.73 -9.44
C TYR A 77 -21.57 5.25 -8.11
N GLN A 78 -20.50 4.45 -8.20
CA GLN A 78 -19.75 3.95 -7.05
C GLN A 78 -18.36 4.61 -7.00
N GLU A 79 -17.91 4.91 -5.80
CA GLU A 79 -16.56 5.39 -5.49
C GLU A 79 -15.78 4.31 -4.74
N TYR A 80 -14.49 4.21 -5.04
CA TYR A 80 -13.53 3.36 -4.36
C TYR A 80 -12.76 4.20 -3.35
N LEU A 81 -12.86 3.85 -2.07
CA LEU A 81 -12.13 4.51 -0.99
C LEU A 81 -11.15 3.56 -0.33
N LEU A 82 -9.99 4.06 0.07
CA LEU A 82 -9.06 3.31 0.90
C LEU A 82 -9.69 2.99 2.25
N THR A 83 -9.48 1.76 2.70
CA THR A 83 -9.77 1.35 4.08
C THR A 83 -8.59 1.71 4.99
N PRO A 84 -8.68 1.55 6.32
CA PRO A 84 -7.52 1.67 7.19
C PRO A 84 -6.36 0.74 6.77
N LYS A 85 -6.68 -0.47 6.31
CA LYS A 85 -5.70 -1.43 5.77
C LYS A 85 -5.04 -0.90 4.49
N GLY A 86 -5.80 -0.26 3.60
CA GLY A 86 -5.27 0.37 2.39
C GLY A 86 -4.39 1.59 2.68
N HIS A 87 -4.77 2.45 3.62
CA HIS A 87 -3.93 3.57 4.05
C HIS A 87 -2.59 3.11 4.65
N GLY A 88 -2.56 1.96 5.31
CA GLY A 88 -1.32 1.36 5.82
C GLY A 88 -0.28 1.00 4.74
N ILE A 89 -0.65 1.00 3.45
CA ILE A 89 0.27 0.75 2.33
C ILE A 89 1.00 2.04 1.91
N PHE A 90 0.52 3.22 2.29
CA PHE A 90 1.11 4.49 1.86
C PHE A 90 2.62 4.61 2.18
N PRO A 91 3.13 4.23 3.37
CA PRO A 91 4.57 4.25 3.63
C PRO A 91 5.39 3.38 2.67
N ILE A 92 4.83 2.27 2.17
CA ILE A 92 5.49 1.41 1.18
C ILE A 92 5.61 2.14 -0.16
N LEU A 93 4.58 2.88 -0.56
CA LEU A 93 4.64 3.71 -1.78
C LEU A 93 5.68 4.83 -1.66
N VAL A 94 5.80 5.44 -0.47
CA VAL A 94 6.84 6.45 -0.20
C VAL A 94 8.23 5.82 -0.27
N ALA A 95 8.43 4.64 0.30
CA ALA A 95 9.71 3.93 0.23
C ALA A 95 10.11 3.60 -1.22
N LEU A 96 9.17 3.09 -2.02
CA LEU A 96 9.40 2.81 -3.44
C LEU A 96 9.78 4.07 -4.23
N ARG A 97 9.05 5.17 -3.99
CA ARG A 97 9.35 6.47 -4.59
C ARG A 97 10.76 6.94 -4.26
N GLN A 98 11.10 6.98 -2.97
CA GLN A 98 12.39 7.49 -2.50
C GLN A 98 13.55 6.61 -2.98
N TRP A 99 13.33 5.30 -3.11
CA TRP A 99 14.31 4.40 -3.70
C TRP A 99 14.57 4.77 -5.18
N THR A 100 13.53 5.00 -5.98
CA THR A 100 13.71 5.46 -7.37
C THR A 100 14.38 6.84 -7.42
N GLU A 101 13.95 7.80 -6.61
CA GLU A 101 14.57 9.13 -6.55
C GLU A 101 16.07 9.10 -6.18
N GLU A 102 16.53 8.07 -5.47
CA GLU A 102 17.93 7.90 -5.06
C GLU A 102 18.78 7.08 -6.04
N PHE A 103 18.20 6.09 -6.71
CA PHE A 103 18.94 5.07 -7.48
C PHE A 103 18.61 5.03 -8.98
N ASP A 104 17.66 5.83 -9.46
CA ASP A 104 17.42 5.96 -10.90
C ASP A 104 18.65 6.56 -11.60
N GLU A 105 18.93 6.14 -12.83
CA GLU A 105 20.06 6.66 -13.61
C GLU A 105 19.83 8.13 -14.01
N HIS A 106 18.57 8.55 -14.07
CA HIS A 106 18.13 9.88 -14.54
C HIS A 106 17.14 10.51 -13.54
N PRO A 107 17.55 10.76 -12.27
CA PRO A 107 16.65 11.24 -11.23
C PRO A 107 16.03 12.61 -11.55
N ASP A 108 16.71 13.43 -12.37
CA ASP A 108 16.22 14.73 -12.84
C ASP A 108 15.02 14.61 -13.80
N GLU A 109 14.78 13.43 -14.40
CA GLU A 109 13.61 13.17 -15.25
C GLU A 109 12.35 12.79 -14.45
N ILE A 110 12.47 12.58 -13.13
CA ILE A 110 11.33 12.29 -12.26
C ILE A 110 10.47 13.54 -12.13
N ALA A 111 9.39 13.58 -12.90
CA ALA A 111 8.54 14.76 -13.06
C ALA A 111 7.81 15.25 -11.78
N THR A 112 7.83 14.49 -10.68
CA THR A 112 7.08 14.82 -9.46
C THR A 112 7.86 14.51 -8.20
N ILE A 113 7.83 15.44 -7.24
CA ILE A 113 8.30 15.23 -5.87
C ILE A 113 7.11 15.05 -4.91
N LEU A 114 7.31 14.30 -3.83
CA LEU A 114 6.33 14.18 -2.76
C LEU A 114 6.58 15.26 -1.70
N VAL A 115 5.57 16.09 -1.44
CA VAL A 115 5.65 17.20 -0.47
C VAL A 115 4.62 17.07 0.65
N ASP A 116 4.96 17.62 1.80
CA ASP A 116 4.01 17.93 2.86
C ASP A 116 2.97 18.96 2.36
N ARG A 117 1.69 18.71 2.60
CA ARG A 117 0.60 19.56 2.08
C ARG A 117 0.58 20.95 2.73
N ASP A 118 0.99 21.05 3.99
CA ASP A 118 0.89 22.29 4.76
C ASP A 118 2.03 23.26 4.40
N LYS A 119 3.25 22.74 4.24
CA LYS A 119 4.46 23.55 4.03
C LYS A 119 5.02 23.48 2.61
N GLY A 120 4.54 22.57 1.77
CA GLY A 120 5.06 22.34 0.42
C GLY A 120 6.50 21.82 0.37
N LYS A 121 7.05 21.39 1.52
CA LYS A 121 8.44 20.90 1.60
C LYS A 121 8.52 19.42 1.25
N PRO A 122 9.60 18.95 0.61
CA PRO A 122 9.79 17.54 0.33
C PRO A 122 9.66 16.68 1.60
N VAL A 123 8.99 15.53 1.45
CA VAL A 123 8.86 14.56 2.53
C VAL A 123 10.24 13.97 2.84
N LYS A 124 10.62 13.98 4.13
CA LYS A 124 11.92 13.46 4.58
C LYS A 124 12.08 11.99 4.20
N LYS A 125 13.32 11.57 3.91
CA LYS A 125 13.68 10.17 3.70
C LYS A 125 13.20 9.29 4.85
N LEU A 126 12.57 8.16 4.52
CA LEU A 126 12.19 7.16 5.50
C LEU A 126 13.44 6.57 6.15
N ALA A 127 13.39 6.45 7.46
CA ALA A 127 14.45 5.84 8.26
C ALA A 127 13.82 4.92 9.31
N LEU A 128 14.48 3.81 9.59
CA LEU A 128 14.13 2.93 10.70
C LEU A 128 14.73 3.51 11.98
N PHE A 129 13.93 3.55 13.03
CA PHE A 129 14.37 4.00 14.35
C PHE A 129 14.15 2.90 15.37
N SER A 130 15.13 2.68 16.24
CA SER A 130 14.93 1.91 17.48
C SER A 130 14.06 2.70 18.46
N GLN A 131 13.57 2.02 19.51
CA GLN A 131 12.76 2.66 20.55
C GLN A 131 13.51 3.76 21.33
N ASP A 132 14.84 3.70 21.34
CA ASP A 132 15.72 4.71 21.94
C ASP A 132 16.09 5.85 20.96
N GLY A 133 15.54 5.85 19.74
CA GLY A 133 15.70 6.93 18.76
C GLY A 133 16.93 6.84 17.86
N ARG A 134 17.79 5.81 17.99
CA ARG A 134 18.88 5.60 17.03
C ARG A 134 18.33 5.19 15.66
N VAL A 135 19.02 5.61 14.60
CA VAL A 135 18.74 5.12 13.24
C VAL A 135 19.30 3.70 13.12
N LEU A 136 18.54 2.81 12.50
CA LEU A 136 18.93 1.43 12.24
C LEU A 136 19.06 1.16 10.74
N ASP A 137 19.99 0.29 10.38
CA ASP A 137 20.06 -0.32 9.06
C ASP A 137 19.76 -1.84 9.11
N ALA A 138 20.02 -2.55 8.01
CA ALA A 138 19.82 -4.00 7.96
C ALA A 138 20.74 -4.76 8.92
N ALA A 139 21.99 -4.34 9.10
CA ALA A 139 22.97 -4.98 9.97
C ALA A 139 22.62 -4.79 11.46
N ASP A 140 21.91 -3.72 11.81
CA ASP A 140 21.41 -3.46 13.16
C ASP A 140 20.15 -4.29 13.53
N THR A 141 19.61 -5.08 12.60
CA THR A 141 18.33 -5.80 12.79
C THR A 141 18.50 -7.32 12.76
N ALA A 142 17.63 -8.01 13.52
CA ALA A 142 17.57 -9.47 13.53
C ALA A 142 16.12 -9.95 13.71
N LEU A 143 15.78 -11.06 13.06
CA LEU A 143 14.50 -11.74 13.26
C LEU A 143 14.57 -12.64 14.48
N LYS A 144 13.59 -12.51 15.39
CA LYS A 144 13.40 -13.43 16.52
C LYS A 144 12.03 -14.12 16.41
N PRO A 145 11.90 -15.40 16.76
CA PRO A 145 10.61 -16.08 16.80
C PRO A 145 9.61 -15.32 17.67
N ARG A 146 8.35 -15.28 17.25
CA ARG A 146 7.27 -14.69 18.05
C ARG A 146 7.10 -15.53 19.32
N PRO A 147 7.10 -14.93 20.53
CA PRO A 147 6.81 -15.66 21.75
C PRO A 147 5.46 -16.37 21.66
N PRO A 148 5.29 -17.56 22.28
CA PRO A 148 4.00 -18.24 22.29
C PRO A 148 2.94 -17.32 22.91
N ALA A 149 1.77 -17.25 22.28
CA ALA A 149 0.66 -16.46 22.80
C ALA A 149 0.34 -16.95 24.22
N LYS A 150 0.27 -16.03 25.20
CA LYS A 150 -0.22 -16.37 26.54
C LYS A 150 -1.64 -16.92 26.38
N ARG A 151 -1.85 -18.21 26.67
CA ARG A 151 -3.19 -18.82 26.67
C ARG A 151 -4.07 -17.99 27.60
N ALA A 152 -5.13 -17.38 27.06
CA ALA A 152 -6.14 -16.75 27.89
C ALA A 152 -6.66 -17.82 28.87
N ARG A 153 -6.54 -17.55 30.17
CA ARG A 153 -7.14 -18.40 31.21
C ARG A 153 -8.61 -18.57 30.85
N ARG A 154 -9.04 -19.80 30.55
CA ARG A 154 -10.46 -20.14 30.55
C ARG A 154 -10.97 -19.81 31.96
N VAL A 155 -11.83 -18.80 32.07
CA VAL A 155 -12.65 -18.62 33.25
C VAL A 155 -13.69 -19.73 33.17
N SER A 156 -13.49 -20.78 33.97
CA SER A 156 -14.51 -21.78 34.23
C SER A 156 -15.63 -21.09 35.00
N ALA A 157 -16.85 -21.14 34.46
CA ALA A 157 -18.07 -20.87 35.21
C ALA A 157 -18.42 -22.07 36.09
#